data_AF-A0ABD5MVK3-F1
#
_entry.id   AF-A0ABD5MVK3-F1
#
_cell.length_a   1.000
_cell.length_b   1.000
_cell.length_c   1.000
_cell.angle_alpha   90.00
_cell.angle_beta   90.00
_cell.angle_gamma   90.00
#
_symmetry.space_group_name_H-M   'P 1'
#
loop_
_entity.id
_entity.type
_entity.pdbx_description
1 polymer ?
#
loop_
_entity_poly.entity_id
_entity_poly.type
_entity_poly.pdbx_seq_one_letter_code
_entity_poly.pdbx_strand_id
1 'polypeptide(L)'
;ATVAALMLLLISVGSVSAILTGQSPENRANRIVEIAENAEEKVNDLIELVYADSNALELIETVEFLGNLTLYGEGLENVSNANAALDSFDYEGAIANATEALSIFRGVYRSIHIILNDYDVKIGPLVDVDELEEVILRSLDRVEDLEELISPDAPIYEKLMDAKGNLTEALEFLPNNVEDAKSSLRQANILLGEISQYLKQVAQELVPSRIRDYCEVAGQYRERFREQFRGGWDEGFDVNGFLQTQGYQSEDDFMGRFQEMIENAKGTENIEDLEEIGRTIREMDQNLNEELGRHRARHGQEATGSGSGQPGAGYGGSSGSGQPGFGGGQ
;
A
#
# COMPACT_ATOMS: atom_id res chain seq x y z
N ALA A 1 28.03 0.02 -17.89
CA ALA A 1 27.55 1.41 -17.77
C ALA A 1 26.03 1.58 -17.95
N THR A 2 25.42 1.12 -19.05
CA THR A 2 24.01 1.36 -19.47
C THR A 2 22.90 0.70 -18.64
N VAL A 3 23.26 -0.28 -17.83
CA VAL A 3 22.31 -1.11 -17.09
C VAL A 3 21.78 -0.43 -15.83
N ALA A 4 22.59 0.37 -15.15
CA ALA A 4 22.30 0.78 -13.78
C ALA A 4 21.37 2.00 -13.66
N ALA A 5 21.52 2.99 -14.54
CA ALA A 5 20.55 4.09 -14.63
C ALA A 5 19.18 3.61 -15.13
N LEU A 6 19.18 2.64 -16.07
CA LEU A 6 17.96 1.93 -16.47
C LEU A 6 17.36 1.12 -15.31
N MET A 7 18.20 0.57 -14.41
CA MET A 7 17.74 -0.17 -13.23
C MET A 7 17.20 0.75 -12.14
N LEU A 8 17.79 1.92 -11.90
CA LEU A 8 17.22 2.98 -11.04
C LEU A 8 15.80 3.36 -11.48
N LEU A 9 15.59 3.51 -12.78
CA LEU A 9 14.31 3.81 -13.42
C LEU A 9 13.36 2.58 -13.49
N LEU A 10 13.87 1.35 -13.40
CA LEU A 10 13.07 0.11 -13.34
C LEU A 10 12.68 -0.27 -11.89
N ILE A 11 13.55 -0.02 -10.91
CA ILE A 11 13.33 -0.22 -9.47
C ILE A 11 12.13 0.62 -9.01
N SER A 12 11.98 1.81 -9.60
CA SER A 12 10.95 2.77 -9.26
C SER A 12 9.55 2.44 -9.80
N VAL A 13 9.39 1.51 -10.75
CA VAL A 13 8.09 1.13 -11.34
C VAL A 13 7.67 -0.31 -10.98
N GLY A 14 8.61 -1.26 -10.94
CA GLY A 14 8.31 -2.67 -10.65
C GLY A 14 7.90 -2.95 -9.20
N SER A 15 8.28 -2.06 -8.27
CA SER A 15 8.05 -2.21 -6.83
C SER A 15 6.81 -1.48 -6.32
N VAL A 16 6.25 -0.57 -7.13
CA VAL A 16 5.16 0.34 -6.75
C VAL A 16 3.95 -0.47 -6.28
N SER A 17 3.57 -1.50 -7.02
CA SER A 17 2.36 -2.27 -6.71
C SER A 17 2.45 -3.15 -5.45
N ALA A 18 3.66 -3.43 -4.93
CA ALA A 18 3.85 -4.29 -3.75
C ALA A 18 4.20 -3.52 -2.47
N ILE A 19 4.78 -2.31 -2.59
CA ILE A 19 5.16 -1.47 -1.43
C ILE A 19 4.00 -0.58 -0.94
N LEU A 20 2.92 -0.46 -1.72
CA LEU A 20 1.86 0.52 -1.47
C LEU A 20 0.59 -0.04 -0.83
N THR A 21 0.53 -1.33 -0.52
CA THR A 21 -0.59 -1.89 0.26
C THR A 21 -0.51 -1.38 1.69
N GLY A 22 -1.26 -0.32 2.01
CA GLY A 22 -1.37 0.27 3.36
C GLY A 22 -1.00 1.75 3.47
N GLN A 23 -0.52 2.40 2.39
CA GLN A 23 -0.29 3.85 2.37
C GLN A 23 -1.56 4.59 1.93
N SER A 24 -1.77 5.82 2.44
CA SER A 24 -2.87 6.66 1.96
C SER A 24 -2.74 6.90 0.45
N PRO A 25 -3.86 7.03 -0.29
CA PRO A 25 -3.84 7.36 -1.72
C PRO A 25 -2.98 8.57 -2.05
N GLU A 26 -2.97 9.57 -1.15
CA GLU A 26 -2.13 10.76 -1.22
C GLU A 26 -0.63 10.43 -1.17
N ASN A 27 -0.16 9.69 -0.16
CA ASN A 27 1.25 9.35 -0.02
C ASN A 27 1.75 8.53 -1.22
N ARG A 28 0.90 7.62 -1.70
CA ARG A 28 1.15 6.84 -2.90
C ARG A 28 1.30 7.73 -4.13
N ALA A 29 0.37 8.66 -4.35
CA ALA A 29 0.39 9.54 -5.50
C ALA A 29 1.62 10.46 -5.47
N ASN A 30 1.89 11.12 -4.34
CA ASN A 30 3.07 11.96 -4.14
C ASN A 30 4.36 11.22 -4.49
N ARG A 31 4.51 9.99 -3.99
CA ARG A 31 5.73 9.20 -4.22
C ARG A 31 5.92 8.79 -5.68
N ILE A 32 4.86 8.47 -6.40
CA ILE A 32 4.96 8.10 -7.82
C ILE A 32 5.28 9.34 -8.68
N VAL A 33 4.72 10.50 -8.34
CA VAL A 33 5.04 11.77 -9.02
C VAL A 33 6.50 12.16 -8.80
N GLU A 34 6.98 12.12 -7.55
CA GLU A 34 8.39 12.38 -7.22
C GLU A 34 9.34 11.45 -7.99
N ILE A 35 8.97 10.17 -8.15
CA ILE A 35 9.72 9.22 -8.96
C ILE A 35 9.75 9.63 -10.44
N ALA A 36 8.64 10.12 -10.98
CA ALA A 36 8.54 10.59 -12.36
C ALA A 36 9.39 11.86 -12.61
N GLU A 37 9.40 12.80 -11.67
CA GLU A 37 10.23 14.00 -11.69
C GLU A 37 11.73 13.67 -11.66
N ASN A 38 12.12 12.73 -10.80
CA ASN A 38 13.51 12.24 -10.78
C ASN A 38 13.88 11.57 -12.11
N ALA A 39 12.96 10.81 -12.73
CA ALA A 39 13.20 10.20 -14.03
C ALA A 39 13.31 11.24 -15.17
N GLU A 40 12.51 12.32 -15.10
CA GLU A 40 12.63 13.48 -15.99
C GLU A 40 14.04 14.07 -15.93
N GLU A 41 14.55 14.36 -14.72
CA GLU A 41 15.88 14.94 -14.51
C GLU A 41 16.97 14.06 -15.13
N LYS A 42 16.92 12.74 -14.91
CA LYS A 42 17.90 11.81 -15.49
C LYS A 42 17.88 11.74 -17.01
N VAL A 43 16.71 11.87 -17.63
CA VAL A 43 16.60 11.94 -19.09
C VAL A 43 17.12 13.27 -19.60
N ASN A 44 16.81 14.37 -18.89
CA ASN A 44 17.33 15.70 -19.22
C ASN A 44 18.86 15.72 -19.18
N ASP A 45 19.47 15.23 -18.10
CA ASP A 45 20.93 15.15 -17.94
C ASP A 45 21.59 14.40 -19.10
N LEU A 46 21.00 13.28 -19.51
CA LEU A 46 21.49 12.51 -20.66
C LEU A 46 21.41 13.32 -21.96
N ILE A 47 20.29 14.02 -22.19
CA ILE A 47 20.10 14.88 -23.35
C ILE A 47 21.10 16.03 -23.33
N GLU A 48 21.30 16.70 -22.19
CA GLU A 48 22.27 17.79 -22.04
C GLU A 48 23.70 17.32 -22.28
N LEU A 49 24.07 16.13 -21.80
CA LEU A 49 25.38 15.53 -22.05
C LEU A 49 25.61 15.26 -23.54
N VAL A 50 24.57 14.81 -24.26
CA VAL A 50 24.63 14.67 -25.73
C VAL A 50 24.87 16.02 -26.39
N TYR A 51 24.13 17.06 -25.99
CA TYR A 51 24.27 18.41 -26.56
C TYR A 51 25.61 19.07 -26.24
N ALA A 52 26.20 18.77 -25.09
CA ALA A 52 27.49 19.28 -24.68
C ALA A 52 28.67 18.67 -25.47
N ASP A 53 28.49 17.48 -26.05
CA ASP A 53 29.48 16.83 -26.91
C ASP A 53 29.17 17.11 -28.39
N SER A 54 29.83 18.11 -28.96
CA SER A 54 29.62 18.49 -30.36
C SER A 54 29.97 17.38 -31.36
N ASN A 55 30.87 16.45 -31.01
CA ASN A 55 31.19 15.31 -31.87
C ASN A 55 30.08 14.25 -31.80
N ALA A 56 29.56 13.99 -30.59
CA ALA A 56 28.39 13.13 -30.42
C ALA A 56 27.21 13.67 -31.23
N LEU A 57 26.91 14.96 -31.07
CA LEU A 57 25.82 15.61 -31.77
C LEU A 57 25.96 15.46 -33.29
N GLU A 58 27.12 15.76 -33.88
CA GLU A 58 27.35 15.63 -35.33
C GLU A 58 27.19 14.18 -35.82
N LEU A 59 27.54 13.18 -34.98
CA LEU A 59 27.38 11.76 -35.30
C LEU A 59 25.92 11.28 -35.19
N ILE A 60 25.17 11.79 -34.21
CA ILE A 60 23.85 11.24 -33.84
C ILE A 60 22.66 12.13 -34.20
N GLU A 61 22.87 13.31 -34.80
CA GLU A 61 21.83 14.26 -35.27
C GLU A 61 20.99 13.63 -36.39
N THR A 62 20.18 12.68 -36.00
CA THR A 62 19.34 11.81 -36.81
C THR A 62 17.88 12.07 -36.48
N VAL A 63 16.99 11.68 -37.40
CA VAL A 63 15.54 11.70 -37.17
C VAL A 63 15.15 10.92 -35.90
N GLU A 64 15.92 9.90 -35.54
CA GLU A 64 15.68 9.05 -34.38
C GLU A 64 15.95 9.78 -33.05
N PHE A 65 17.06 10.54 -32.95
CA PHE A 65 17.33 11.34 -31.76
C PHE A 65 16.28 12.46 -31.59
N LEU A 66 15.89 13.13 -32.67
CA LEU A 66 14.84 14.15 -32.64
C LEU A 66 13.45 13.58 -32.24
N GLY A 67 13.15 12.35 -32.67
CA GLY A 67 11.96 11.63 -32.24
C GLY A 67 11.93 11.39 -30.73
N ASN A 68 13.09 11.05 -30.14
CA ASN A 68 13.22 10.89 -28.70
C ASN A 68 13.05 12.20 -27.92
N LEU A 69 13.49 13.33 -28.46
CA LEU A 69 13.24 14.65 -27.84
C LEU A 69 11.75 15.02 -27.85
N THR A 70 11.03 14.63 -28.90
CA THR A 70 9.58 14.84 -28.98
C THR A 70 8.86 14.00 -27.92
N LEU A 71 9.20 12.71 -27.81
CA LEU A 71 8.68 11.82 -26.76
C LEU A 71 9.05 12.32 -25.36
N TYR A 72 10.26 12.83 -25.15
CA TYR A 72 10.64 13.44 -23.88
C TYR A 72 9.71 14.59 -23.50
N GLY A 73 9.36 15.46 -24.46
CA GLY A 73 8.36 16.51 -24.28
C GLY A 73 6.97 16.00 -23.89
N GLU A 74 6.52 14.88 -24.47
CA GLU A 74 5.27 14.21 -24.06
C GLU A 74 5.37 13.68 -22.61
N GLY A 75 6.54 13.18 -22.20
CA GLY A 75 6.81 12.78 -20.81
C GLY A 75 6.71 13.96 -19.84
N LEU A 76 7.29 15.11 -20.19
CA LEU A 76 7.19 16.36 -19.40
C LEU A 76 5.74 16.82 -19.23
N GLU A 77 4.94 16.75 -20.30
CA GLU A 77 3.52 17.09 -20.22
C GLU A 77 2.79 16.17 -19.24
N ASN A 78 3.11 14.86 -19.24
CA ASN A 78 2.55 13.92 -18.27
C ASN A 78 2.98 14.22 -16.82
N VAL A 79 4.24 14.58 -16.56
CA VAL A 79 4.68 15.01 -15.20
C VAL A 79 3.92 16.25 -14.76
N SER A 80 3.76 17.24 -15.64
CA SER A 80 2.99 18.46 -15.35
C SER A 80 1.52 18.14 -15.04
N ASN A 81 0.89 17.27 -15.83
CA ASN A 81 -0.47 16.81 -15.58
C ASN A 81 -0.59 16.03 -14.27
N ALA A 82 0.41 15.24 -13.91
CA ALA A 82 0.42 14.49 -12.66
C ALA A 82 0.47 15.42 -11.43
N ASN A 83 1.32 16.46 -11.49
CA ASN A 83 1.38 17.51 -10.46
C ASN A 83 0.06 18.31 -10.37
N ALA A 84 -0.53 18.69 -11.49
CA ALA A 84 -1.82 19.37 -11.51
C ALA A 84 -2.94 18.50 -10.90
N ALA A 85 -2.89 17.19 -11.14
CA ALA A 85 -3.82 16.23 -10.54
C ALA A 85 -3.63 16.14 -9.01
N LEU A 86 -2.38 16.09 -8.52
CA LEU A 86 -2.08 16.15 -7.07
C LEU A 86 -2.64 17.41 -6.41
N ASP A 87 -2.43 18.59 -7.02
CA ASP A 87 -2.95 19.87 -6.52
C ASP A 87 -4.48 19.92 -6.45
N SER A 88 -5.15 19.14 -7.30
CA SER A 88 -6.60 19.00 -7.34
C SER A 88 -7.14 17.85 -6.47
N PHE A 89 -6.28 17.16 -5.71
CA PHE A 89 -6.58 15.96 -4.92
C PHE A 89 -7.08 14.77 -5.77
N ASP A 90 -6.82 14.79 -7.07
CA ASP A 90 -7.07 13.67 -7.99
C ASP A 90 -5.89 12.69 -7.97
N TYR A 91 -5.84 11.88 -6.90
CA TYR A 91 -4.73 10.95 -6.69
C TYR A 91 -4.65 9.85 -7.78
N GLU A 92 -5.79 9.39 -8.30
CA GLU A 92 -5.79 8.40 -9.39
C GLU A 92 -5.26 9.00 -10.70
N GLY A 93 -5.69 10.22 -11.02
CA GLY A 93 -5.16 10.97 -12.16
C GLY A 93 -3.66 11.25 -12.03
N ALA A 94 -3.19 11.61 -10.84
CA ALA A 94 -1.76 11.81 -10.57
C ALA A 94 -0.95 10.54 -10.81
N ILE A 95 -1.41 9.41 -10.28
CA ILE A 95 -0.76 8.10 -10.45
C ILE A 95 -0.73 7.70 -11.93
N ALA A 96 -1.84 7.86 -12.65
CA ALA A 96 -1.94 7.49 -14.05
C ALA A 96 -0.98 8.29 -14.93
N ASN A 97 -0.98 9.61 -14.80
CA ASN A 97 -0.09 10.48 -15.58
C ASN A 97 1.39 10.24 -15.25
N ALA A 98 1.75 10.11 -13.97
CA ALA A 98 3.14 9.85 -13.59
C ALA A 98 3.63 8.46 -14.05
N THR A 99 2.75 7.45 -14.06
CA THR A 99 3.08 6.12 -14.60
C THR A 99 3.35 6.17 -16.10
N GLU A 100 2.55 6.95 -16.85
CA GLU A 100 2.75 7.14 -18.29
C GLU A 100 4.06 7.90 -18.56
N ALA A 101 4.34 8.98 -17.82
CA ALA A 101 5.60 9.71 -17.88
C ALA A 101 6.80 8.78 -17.69
N LEU A 102 6.78 7.93 -16.66
CA LEU A 102 7.84 6.95 -16.39
C LEU A 102 8.04 5.96 -17.54
N SER A 103 6.96 5.50 -18.16
CA SER A 103 7.01 4.62 -19.33
C SER A 103 7.73 5.29 -20.50
N ILE A 104 7.36 6.56 -20.78
CA ILE A 104 7.95 7.39 -21.83
C ILE A 104 9.43 7.64 -21.55
N PHE A 105 9.78 8.16 -20.37
CA PHE A 105 11.16 8.46 -19.98
C PHE A 105 12.06 7.23 -20.06
N ARG A 106 11.58 6.06 -19.64
CA ARG A 106 12.30 4.80 -19.82
C ARG A 106 12.57 4.48 -21.29
N GLY A 107 11.57 4.70 -22.15
CA GLY A 107 11.67 4.50 -23.59
C GLY A 107 12.72 5.42 -24.21
N VAL A 108 12.63 6.71 -23.91
CA VAL A 108 13.56 7.75 -24.36
C VAL A 108 14.98 7.46 -23.90
N TYR A 109 15.18 7.23 -22.60
CA TYR A 109 16.49 6.95 -22.01
C TYR A 109 17.15 5.75 -22.71
N ARG A 110 16.39 4.66 -22.91
CA ARG A 110 16.87 3.46 -23.58
C ARG A 110 17.24 3.72 -25.04
N SER A 111 16.39 4.43 -25.78
CA SER A 111 16.61 4.68 -27.20
C SER A 111 17.79 5.61 -27.44
N ILE A 112 17.93 6.68 -26.65
CA ILE A 112 19.13 7.54 -26.69
C ILE A 112 20.39 6.72 -26.42
N HIS A 113 20.39 5.84 -25.42
CA HIS A 113 21.53 4.94 -25.18
C HIS A 113 21.84 4.00 -26.33
N ILE A 114 20.83 3.46 -27.02
CA ILE A 114 21.03 2.59 -28.19
C ILE A 114 21.71 3.40 -29.29
N ILE A 115 21.19 4.59 -29.60
CA ILE A 115 21.77 5.51 -30.60
C ILE A 115 23.24 5.77 -30.25
N LEU A 116 23.54 6.16 -29.01
CA LEU A 116 24.90 6.45 -28.58
C LEU A 116 25.84 5.26 -28.76
N ASN A 117 25.39 4.04 -28.46
CA ASN A 117 26.19 2.84 -28.68
C ASN A 117 26.38 2.51 -30.16
N ASP A 118 25.35 2.68 -30.99
CA ASP A 118 25.43 2.40 -32.44
C ASP A 118 26.44 3.29 -33.15
N TYR A 119 26.66 4.51 -32.62
CA TYR A 119 27.66 5.46 -33.11
C TYR A 119 28.99 5.44 -32.32
N ASP A 120 29.19 4.47 -31.42
CA ASP A 120 30.37 4.34 -30.53
C ASP A 120 30.69 5.63 -29.75
N VAL A 121 29.65 6.40 -29.40
CA VAL A 121 29.75 7.62 -28.60
C VAL A 121 29.81 7.25 -27.13
N LYS A 122 30.94 7.55 -26.49
CA LYS A 122 31.15 7.33 -25.06
C LYS A 122 30.81 8.58 -24.28
N ILE A 123 29.57 8.69 -23.84
CA ILE A 123 29.19 9.65 -22.81
C ILE A 123 29.69 9.09 -21.46
N GLY A 124 30.26 9.95 -20.61
CA GLY A 124 30.86 9.58 -19.33
C GLY A 124 29.94 8.76 -18.41
N PRO A 125 30.45 8.26 -17.27
CA PRO A 125 29.63 7.47 -16.34
C PRO A 125 28.45 8.31 -15.84
N LEU A 126 27.24 7.99 -16.33
CA LEU A 126 25.96 8.60 -15.94
C LEU A 126 25.50 8.21 -14.54
N VAL A 127 26.25 7.36 -13.84
CA VAL A 127 25.86 6.87 -12.52
C VAL A 127 26.81 7.50 -11.52
N ASP A 128 26.26 8.45 -10.77
CA ASP A 128 26.90 8.98 -9.58
C ASP A 128 27.07 7.83 -8.58
N VAL A 129 28.27 7.74 -8.01
CA VAL A 129 28.58 6.74 -6.97
C VAL A 129 27.70 6.97 -5.75
N ASP A 130 27.43 8.23 -5.42
CA ASP A 130 26.62 8.61 -4.26
C ASP A 130 25.15 8.20 -4.49
N GLU A 131 24.62 8.37 -5.71
CA GLU A 131 23.28 7.91 -6.08
C GLU A 131 23.18 6.38 -6.05
N LEU A 132 24.20 5.68 -6.53
CA LEU A 132 24.24 4.22 -6.51
C LEU A 132 24.28 3.69 -5.07
N GLU A 133 25.05 4.33 -4.19
CA GLU A 133 25.08 4.03 -2.77
C GLU A 133 23.70 4.22 -2.12
N GLU A 134 23.02 5.36 -2.38
CA GLU A 134 21.69 5.63 -1.85
C GLU A 134 20.66 4.55 -2.25
N VAL A 135 20.70 4.10 -3.52
CA VAL A 135 19.80 3.04 -4.01
C VAL A 135 20.05 1.71 -3.32
N ILE A 136 21.32 1.37 -3.07
CA ILE A 136 21.67 0.14 -2.37
C ILE A 136 21.19 0.20 -0.92
N LEU A 137 21.42 1.33 -0.23
CA LEU A 137 20.95 1.54 1.14
C LEU A 137 19.43 1.45 1.25
N ARG A 138 18.69 2.12 0.36
CA ARG A 138 17.22 2.04 0.32
C ARG A 138 16.72 0.62 0.06
N SER A 139 17.44 -0.16 -0.76
CA SER A 139 17.13 -1.57 -0.98
C SER A 139 17.41 -2.44 0.24
N LEU A 140 18.44 -2.10 1.05
CA LEU A 140 18.73 -2.77 2.31
C LEU A 140 17.64 -2.50 3.35
N ASP A 141 17.19 -1.25 3.51
CA ASP A 141 16.07 -0.91 4.39
C ASP A 141 14.83 -1.75 4.05
N ARG A 142 14.52 -1.89 2.76
CA ARG A 142 13.42 -2.75 2.29
C ARG A 142 13.62 -4.22 2.64
N VAL A 143 14.86 -4.72 2.60
CA VAL A 143 15.16 -6.09 3.01
C VAL A 143 14.92 -6.26 4.52
N GLU A 144 15.30 -5.28 5.33
CA GLU A 144 15.04 -5.30 6.78
C GLU A 144 13.54 -5.35 7.08
N ASP A 145 12.74 -4.51 6.42
CA ASP A 145 11.27 -4.56 6.53
C ASP A 145 10.72 -5.96 6.17
N LEU A 146 11.27 -6.59 5.12
CA LEU A 146 10.86 -7.94 4.71
C LEU A 146 11.33 -9.03 5.69
N GLU A 147 12.46 -8.85 6.37
CA GLU A 147 12.95 -9.77 7.40
C GLU A 147 12.04 -9.78 8.63
N GLU A 148 11.45 -8.64 8.98
CA GLU A 148 10.47 -8.56 10.07
C GLU A 148 9.15 -9.27 9.73
N LEU A 149 8.78 -9.30 8.44
CA LEU A 149 7.51 -9.84 7.97
C LEU A 149 7.57 -11.33 7.60
N ILE A 150 8.71 -11.80 7.10
CA ILE A 150 8.87 -13.15 6.57
C ILE A 150 9.47 -14.06 7.64
N SER A 151 8.75 -15.12 7.99
CA SER A 151 9.26 -16.15 8.89
C SER A 151 10.57 -16.76 8.35
N PRO A 152 11.60 -16.99 9.19
CA PRO A 152 12.82 -17.70 8.79
C PRO A 152 12.60 -19.10 8.20
N ASP A 153 11.48 -19.74 8.55
CA ASP A 153 11.10 -21.06 8.05
C ASP A 153 10.36 -20.99 6.70
N ALA A 154 10.05 -19.80 6.19
CA ALA A 154 9.36 -19.63 4.92
C ALA A 154 10.25 -20.05 3.74
N PRO A 155 9.71 -20.74 2.72
CA PRO A 155 10.49 -21.17 1.55
C PRO A 155 11.20 -20.04 0.79
N ILE A 156 10.73 -18.81 0.93
CA ILE A 156 11.27 -17.63 0.26
C ILE A 156 12.39 -16.93 1.06
N TYR A 157 12.59 -17.30 2.33
CA TYR A 157 13.52 -16.61 3.23
C TYR A 157 14.97 -16.70 2.77
N GLU A 158 15.39 -17.84 2.20
CA GLU A 158 16.74 -18.00 1.63
C GLU A 158 17.03 -16.95 0.55
N LYS A 159 16.04 -16.67 -0.32
CA LYS A 159 16.19 -15.63 -1.36
C LYS A 159 16.29 -14.22 -0.77
N LEU A 160 15.66 -13.97 0.37
CA LEU A 160 15.78 -12.69 1.07
C LEU A 160 17.20 -12.50 1.61
N MET A 161 17.78 -13.55 2.19
CA MET A 161 19.17 -13.54 2.65
C MET A 161 20.15 -13.37 1.48
N ASP A 162 19.91 -14.05 0.36
CA ASP A 162 20.72 -13.89 -0.85
C ASP A 162 20.64 -12.46 -1.40
N ALA A 163 19.45 -11.84 -1.38
CA ALA A 163 19.27 -10.45 -1.79
C ALA A 163 20.08 -9.51 -0.87
N LYS A 164 20.01 -9.71 0.45
CA LYS A 164 20.81 -8.96 1.43
C LYS A 164 22.30 -9.10 1.20
N GLY A 165 22.77 -10.32 0.94
CA GLY A 165 24.16 -10.62 0.64
C GLY A 165 24.64 -9.85 -0.60
N ASN A 166 23.87 -9.90 -1.69
CA ASN A 166 24.18 -9.16 -2.91
C ASN A 166 24.20 -7.63 -2.72
N LEU A 167 23.30 -7.07 -1.91
CA LEU A 167 23.31 -5.62 -1.60
C LEU A 167 24.51 -5.23 -0.74
N THR A 168 24.88 -6.08 0.21
CA THR A 168 26.06 -5.84 1.06
C THR A 168 27.34 -5.88 0.23
N GLU A 169 27.46 -6.86 -0.67
CA GLU A 169 28.57 -6.96 -1.61
C GLU A 169 28.61 -5.74 -2.56
N ALA A 170 27.45 -5.25 -3.01
CA ALA A 170 27.36 -4.06 -3.82
C ALA A 170 27.93 -2.81 -3.11
N LEU A 171 27.70 -2.65 -1.81
CA LEU A 171 28.32 -1.58 -1.01
C LEU A 171 29.84 -1.76 -0.89
N GLU A 172 30.32 -2.98 -0.65
CA GLU A 172 31.75 -3.27 -0.54
C GLU A 172 32.52 -2.94 -1.84
N PHE A 173 31.86 -3.06 -2.99
CA PHE A 173 32.44 -2.66 -4.26
C PHE A 173 32.56 -1.14 -4.44
N LEU A 174 31.78 -0.32 -3.74
CA LEU A 174 31.88 1.14 -3.85
C LEU A 174 33.03 1.72 -3.00
N PRO A 175 33.66 2.83 -3.44
CA PRO A 175 33.53 3.49 -4.76
C PRO A 175 34.38 2.82 -5.86
N ASN A 176 35.14 1.78 -5.50
CA ASN A 176 36.31 1.33 -6.28
C ASN A 176 35.96 0.48 -7.51
N ASN A 177 34.80 -0.17 -7.52
CA ASN A 177 34.38 -1.14 -8.53
C ASN A 177 32.88 -1.01 -8.87
N VAL A 178 32.55 0.12 -9.49
CA VAL A 178 31.17 0.51 -9.80
C VAL A 178 30.43 -0.51 -10.69
N GLU A 179 31.09 -1.20 -11.62
CA GLU A 179 30.38 -2.16 -12.48
C GLU A 179 30.01 -3.46 -11.75
N ASP A 180 30.86 -3.93 -10.82
CA ASP A 180 30.52 -5.07 -9.98
C ASP A 180 29.44 -4.69 -8.95
N ALA A 181 29.50 -3.47 -8.38
CA ALA A 181 28.42 -2.94 -7.53
C ALA A 181 27.06 -2.96 -8.24
N LYS A 182 27.02 -2.53 -9.51
CA LYS A 182 25.81 -2.57 -10.34
C LYS A 182 25.34 -4.00 -10.62
N SER A 183 26.27 -4.92 -10.82
CA SER A 183 25.96 -6.34 -11.06
C SER A 183 25.33 -6.99 -9.83
N SER A 184 25.88 -6.76 -8.63
CA SER A 184 25.32 -7.32 -7.39
C SER A 184 23.99 -6.66 -7.02
N LEU A 185 23.85 -5.33 -7.16
CA LEU A 185 22.55 -4.65 -7.01
C LEU A 185 21.49 -5.21 -7.97
N ARG A 186 21.88 -5.57 -9.20
CA ARG A 186 20.96 -6.20 -10.16
C ARG A 186 20.46 -7.56 -9.67
N GLN A 187 21.37 -8.40 -9.18
CA GLN A 187 21.02 -9.73 -8.68
C GLN A 187 20.09 -9.63 -7.47
N ALA A 188 20.38 -8.72 -6.53
CA ALA A 188 19.51 -8.44 -5.40
C ALA A 188 18.09 -8.05 -5.84
N ASN A 189 17.97 -7.14 -6.81
CA ASN A 189 16.65 -6.67 -7.28
C ASN A 189 15.83 -7.77 -7.97
N ILE A 190 16.48 -8.70 -8.67
CA ILE A 190 15.78 -9.87 -9.24
C ILE A 190 15.17 -10.71 -8.12
N LEU A 191 15.94 -11.01 -7.07
CA LEU A 191 15.47 -11.77 -5.92
C LEU A 191 14.35 -11.05 -5.17
N LEU A 192 14.45 -9.73 -4.95
CA LEU A 192 13.39 -8.91 -4.37
C LEU A 192 12.09 -8.93 -5.20
N GLY A 193 12.22 -8.96 -6.53
CA GLY A 193 11.08 -9.14 -7.44
C GLY A 193 10.39 -10.49 -7.24
N GLU A 194 11.16 -11.57 -7.13
CA GLU A 194 10.64 -12.92 -6.87
C GLU A 194 9.96 -13.03 -5.49
N ILE A 195 10.56 -12.41 -4.46
CA ILE A 195 9.96 -12.33 -3.11
C ILE A 195 8.62 -11.61 -3.17
N SER A 196 8.54 -10.48 -3.88
CA SER A 196 7.30 -9.71 -4.01
C SER A 196 6.20 -10.51 -4.71
N GLN A 197 6.54 -11.27 -5.76
CA GLN A 197 5.60 -12.15 -6.44
C GLN A 197 5.11 -13.28 -5.54
N TYR A 198 6.01 -13.91 -4.79
CA TYR A 198 5.65 -14.95 -3.83
C TYR A 198 4.68 -14.43 -2.77
N LEU A 199 4.98 -13.28 -2.15
CA LEU A 199 4.11 -12.67 -1.15
C LEU A 199 2.74 -12.32 -1.73
N LYS A 200 2.68 -11.82 -2.96
CA LYS A 200 1.42 -11.57 -3.66
C LYS A 200 0.61 -12.85 -3.84
N GLN A 201 1.25 -13.96 -4.24
CA GLN A 201 0.57 -15.24 -4.39
C GLN A 201 0.03 -15.76 -3.06
N VAL A 202 0.85 -15.73 -2.00
CA VAL A 202 0.42 -16.12 -0.64
C VAL A 202 -0.75 -15.27 -0.18
N ALA A 203 -0.71 -13.96 -0.41
CA ALA A 203 -1.83 -13.08 -0.09
C ALA A 203 -3.09 -13.49 -0.86
N GLN A 204 -3.01 -13.72 -2.17
CA GLN A 204 -4.14 -14.15 -2.99
C GLN A 204 -4.74 -15.50 -2.53
N GLU A 205 -3.91 -16.43 -2.07
CA GLU A 205 -4.38 -17.73 -1.55
C GLU A 205 -5.06 -17.60 -0.17
N LEU A 206 -4.60 -16.67 0.67
CA LEU A 206 -5.12 -16.46 2.02
C LEU A 206 -6.31 -15.48 2.07
N VAL A 207 -6.48 -14.59 1.09
CA VAL A 207 -7.55 -13.59 1.07
C VAL A 207 -8.95 -14.24 1.12
N PRO A 208 -9.28 -15.26 0.32
CA PRO A 208 -10.61 -15.88 0.37
C PRO A 208 -10.95 -16.51 1.73
N SER A 209 -9.97 -17.16 2.38
CA SER A 209 -10.20 -17.74 3.70
C SER A 209 -10.36 -16.66 4.76
N ARG A 210 -9.53 -15.62 4.73
CA ARG A 210 -9.65 -14.47 5.66
C ARG A 210 -10.96 -13.71 5.51
N ILE A 211 -11.39 -13.44 4.28
CA ILE A 211 -12.68 -12.81 3.99
C ILE A 211 -13.82 -13.66 4.56
N ARG A 212 -13.81 -14.97 4.28
CA ARG A 212 -14.82 -15.89 4.78
C ARG A 212 -14.86 -15.92 6.30
N ASP A 213 -13.71 -16.08 6.95
CA ASP A 213 -13.62 -16.19 8.40
C ASP A 213 -14.05 -14.87 9.07
N TYR A 214 -13.70 -13.72 8.49
CA TYR A 214 -14.18 -12.41 8.93
C TYR A 214 -15.70 -12.28 8.77
N CYS A 215 -16.25 -12.67 7.62
CA CYS A 215 -17.68 -12.63 7.35
C CYS A 215 -18.47 -13.57 8.28
N GLU A 216 -17.88 -14.69 8.69
CA GLU A 216 -18.45 -15.58 9.70
C GLU A 216 -18.56 -14.88 11.06
N VAL A 217 -17.49 -14.21 11.50
CA VAL A 217 -17.50 -13.41 12.74
C VAL A 217 -18.49 -12.25 12.64
N ALA A 218 -18.57 -11.55 11.52
CA ALA A 218 -19.57 -10.50 11.29
C ALA A 218 -21.01 -11.04 11.38
N GLY A 219 -21.25 -12.25 10.88
CA GLY A 219 -22.52 -12.95 11.05
C GLY A 219 -22.88 -13.20 12.51
N GLN A 220 -21.90 -13.49 13.37
CA GLN A 220 -22.12 -13.62 14.81
C GLN A 220 -22.51 -12.28 15.46
N TYR A 221 -21.88 -11.18 15.05
CA TYR A 221 -22.27 -9.84 15.51
C TYR A 221 -23.70 -9.47 15.12
N ARG A 222 -24.14 -9.87 13.93
CA ARG A 222 -25.53 -9.69 13.49
C ARG A 222 -26.52 -10.33 14.47
N GLU A 223 -26.26 -11.58 14.85
CA GLU A 223 -27.12 -12.28 15.82
C GLU A 223 -27.03 -11.66 17.22
N ARG A 224 -25.84 -11.21 17.63
CA ARG A 224 -25.68 -10.48 18.90
C ARG A 224 -26.48 -9.17 18.93
N PHE A 225 -26.48 -8.38 17.85
CA PHE A 225 -27.31 -7.18 17.78
C PHE A 225 -28.80 -7.51 17.86
N ARG A 226 -29.25 -8.60 17.21
CA ARG A 226 -30.64 -9.06 17.29
C ARG A 226 -31.02 -9.41 18.73
N GLU A 227 -30.16 -10.11 19.45
CA GLU A 227 -30.37 -10.42 20.87
C GLU A 227 -30.41 -9.16 21.74
N GLN A 228 -29.51 -8.21 21.50
CA GLN A 228 -29.49 -6.93 22.23
C GLN A 228 -30.74 -6.10 21.97
N PHE A 229 -31.23 -6.07 20.73
CA PHE A 229 -32.49 -5.40 20.38
C PHE A 229 -33.68 -6.05 21.07
N ARG A 230 -33.78 -7.38 21.05
CA ARG A 230 -34.82 -8.11 21.81
C ARG A 230 -34.76 -7.81 23.30
N GLY A 231 -33.57 -7.83 23.89
CA GLY A 231 -33.38 -7.45 25.30
C GLY A 231 -33.80 -6.01 25.58
N GLY A 232 -33.50 -5.08 24.67
CA GLY A 232 -33.97 -3.70 24.72
C GLY A 232 -35.50 -3.61 24.73
N TRP A 233 -36.17 -4.33 23.83
CA TRP A 233 -37.63 -4.39 23.77
C TRP A 233 -38.25 -4.91 25.07
N ASP A 234 -37.69 -5.99 25.63
CA ASP A 234 -38.16 -6.58 26.90
C ASP A 234 -37.97 -5.61 28.08
N GLU A 235 -36.96 -4.74 28.02
CA GLU A 235 -36.71 -3.66 28.98
C GLU A 235 -37.53 -2.39 28.71
N GLY A 236 -38.34 -2.36 27.65
CA GLY A 236 -39.16 -1.21 27.25
C GLY A 236 -38.40 -0.11 26.49
N PHE A 237 -37.16 -0.37 26.06
CA PHE A 237 -36.39 0.54 25.22
C PHE A 237 -36.96 0.58 23.79
N ASP A 238 -37.12 1.79 23.24
CA ASP A 238 -37.59 1.99 21.87
C ASP A 238 -36.46 1.77 20.84
N VAL A 239 -36.22 0.50 20.51
CA VAL A 239 -35.18 0.10 19.55
C VAL A 239 -35.43 0.71 18.16
N ASN A 240 -36.68 0.78 17.71
CA ASN A 240 -36.98 1.34 16.39
C ASN A 240 -36.69 2.85 16.36
N GLY A 241 -37.04 3.59 17.42
CA GLY A 241 -36.68 4.98 17.56
C GLY A 241 -35.16 5.19 17.52
N PHE A 242 -34.40 4.36 18.24
CA PHE A 242 -32.94 4.37 18.19
C PHE A 242 -32.41 4.10 16.77
N LEU A 243 -32.87 3.03 16.12
CA LEU A 243 -32.41 2.65 14.77
C LEU A 243 -32.69 3.75 13.74
N GLN A 244 -33.82 4.47 13.86
CA GLN A 244 -34.11 5.62 13.01
C GLN A 244 -33.11 6.76 13.17
N THR A 245 -32.56 6.99 14.38
CA THR A 245 -31.47 7.97 14.57
C THR A 245 -30.19 7.56 13.86
N GLN A 246 -30.00 6.25 13.65
CA GLN A 246 -28.86 5.66 12.96
C GLN A 246 -29.11 5.51 11.45
N GLY A 247 -30.26 5.99 10.94
CA GLY A 247 -30.61 5.94 9.52
C GLY A 247 -31.30 4.64 9.06
N TYR A 248 -31.70 3.76 9.98
CA TYR A 248 -32.41 2.51 9.69
C TYR A 248 -33.89 2.62 10.02
N GLN A 249 -34.76 2.09 9.17
CA GLN A 249 -36.21 2.21 9.35
C GLN A 249 -36.74 1.31 10.47
N SER A 250 -36.10 0.16 10.67
CA SER A 250 -36.49 -0.88 11.63
C SER A 250 -35.33 -1.83 11.91
N GLU A 251 -35.50 -2.73 12.89
CA GLU A 251 -34.60 -3.87 13.11
C GLU A 251 -34.40 -4.70 11.84
N ASP A 252 -35.48 -5.03 11.12
CA ASP A 252 -35.41 -5.83 9.90
C ASP A 252 -34.62 -5.12 8.78
N ASP A 253 -34.76 -3.79 8.64
CA ASP A 253 -34.00 -2.99 7.67
C ASP A 253 -32.49 -3.02 7.99
N PHE A 254 -32.12 -2.81 9.26
CA PHE A 254 -30.73 -2.94 9.67
C PHE A 254 -30.19 -4.36 9.45
N MET A 255 -30.92 -5.39 9.89
CA MET A 255 -30.51 -6.79 9.77
C MET A 255 -30.39 -7.25 8.33
N GLY A 256 -31.22 -6.70 7.43
CA GLY A 256 -31.19 -6.95 5.99
C GLY A 256 -29.95 -6.32 5.36
N ARG A 257 -29.72 -5.02 5.59
CA ARG A 257 -28.55 -4.30 5.04
C ARG A 257 -27.24 -4.87 5.57
N PHE A 258 -27.18 -5.19 6.85
CA PHE A 258 -25.98 -5.80 7.44
C PHE A 258 -25.69 -7.19 6.84
N GLN A 259 -26.73 -7.97 6.55
CA GLN A 259 -26.58 -9.24 5.83
C GLN A 259 -26.13 -9.04 4.38
N GLU A 260 -26.67 -8.04 3.69
CA GLU A 260 -26.29 -7.70 2.32
C GLU A 260 -24.81 -7.33 2.23
N MET A 261 -24.30 -6.50 3.15
CA MET A 261 -22.87 -6.19 3.23
C MET A 261 -22.01 -7.45 3.41
N ILE A 262 -22.42 -8.36 4.30
CA ILE A 262 -21.71 -9.63 4.53
C ILE A 262 -21.71 -10.50 3.27
N GLU A 263 -22.82 -10.62 2.56
CA GLU A 263 -22.88 -11.42 1.33
C GLU A 263 -22.11 -10.78 0.17
N ASN A 264 -22.14 -9.45 0.06
CA ASN A 264 -21.33 -8.72 -0.93
C ASN A 264 -19.85 -8.97 -0.68
N ALA A 265 -19.39 -8.83 0.57
CA ALA A 265 -17.99 -9.09 0.93
C ALA A 265 -17.55 -10.53 0.68
N LYS A 266 -18.43 -11.53 0.85
CA LYS A 266 -18.13 -12.93 0.48
C LYS A 266 -18.00 -13.16 -1.02
N GLY A 267 -18.72 -12.35 -1.81
CA GLY A 267 -18.73 -12.42 -3.26
C GLY A 267 -17.57 -11.67 -3.92
N THR A 268 -16.84 -10.86 -3.17
CA THR A 268 -15.72 -10.05 -3.65
C THR A 268 -14.39 -10.56 -3.08
N GLU A 269 -13.29 -10.26 -3.77
CA GLU A 269 -11.93 -10.36 -3.21
C GLU A 269 -11.50 -9.01 -2.59
N ASN A 270 -12.46 -8.10 -2.34
CA ASN A 270 -12.18 -6.73 -1.91
C ASN A 270 -12.18 -6.61 -0.38
N ILE A 271 -11.06 -6.15 0.17
CA ILE A 271 -10.89 -5.95 1.61
C ILE A 271 -11.63 -4.70 2.09
N GLU A 272 -11.92 -3.74 1.21
CA GLU A 272 -12.66 -2.50 1.54
C GLU A 272 -14.06 -2.81 2.09
N ASP A 273 -14.73 -3.83 1.54
CA ASP A 273 -16.05 -4.28 2.02
C ASP A 273 -15.99 -4.76 3.48
N LEU A 274 -14.85 -5.34 3.91
CA LEU A 274 -14.63 -5.74 5.30
C LEU A 274 -14.44 -4.53 6.23
N GLU A 275 -13.84 -3.45 5.74
CA GLU A 275 -13.66 -2.23 6.53
C GLU A 275 -15.00 -1.55 6.83
N GLU A 276 -15.91 -1.51 5.86
CA GLU A 276 -17.26 -0.97 6.03
C GLU A 276 -18.07 -1.81 7.03
N ILE A 277 -18.00 -3.14 6.93
CA ILE A 277 -18.61 -4.04 7.92
C ILE A 277 -18.05 -3.76 9.32
N GLY A 278 -16.72 -3.68 9.45
CA GLY A 278 -16.06 -3.43 10.73
C GLY A 278 -16.39 -2.06 11.34
N ARG A 279 -16.54 -1.03 10.50
CA ARG A 279 -17.00 0.30 10.92
C ARG A 279 -18.42 0.24 11.45
N THR A 280 -19.33 -0.39 10.70
CA THR A 280 -20.74 -0.56 11.09
C THR A 280 -20.87 -1.29 12.43
N ILE A 281 -20.10 -2.37 12.64
CA ILE A 281 -20.09 -3.10 13.92
C ILE A 281 -19.71 -2.18 15.08
N ARG A 282 -18.61 -1.43 14.94
CA ARG A 282 -18.09 -0.56 16.02
C ARG A 282 -19.06 0.58 16.34
N GLU A 283 -19.54 1.27 15.32
CA GLU A 283 -20.46 2.39 15.49
C GLU A 283 -21.78 1.94 16.11
N MET A 284 -22.35 0.83 15.64
CA MET A 284 -23.60 0.31 16.19
C MET A 284 -23.44 -0.18 17.63
N ASP A 285 -22.40 -0.95 17.94
CA ASP A 285 -22.16 -1.44 19.32
C ASP A 285 -21.91 -0.26 20.28
N GLN A 286 -21.14 0.74 19.87
CA GLN A 286 -20.92 1.94 20.70
C GLN A 286 -22.22 2.69 20.95
N ASN A 287 -22.95 3.07 19.90
CA ASN A 287 -24.15 3.89 20.00
C ASN A 287 -25.27 3.17 20.77
N LEU A 288 -25.43 1.86 20.54
CA LEU A 288 -26.43 1.05 21.23
C LEU A 288 -26.11 0.90 22.72
N ASN A 289 -24.85 0.64 23.08
CA ASN A 289 -24.44 0.52 24.48
C ASN A 289 -24.61 1.85 25.23
N GLU A 290 -24.31 2.98 24.59
CA GLU A 290 -24.53 4.31 25.16
C GLU A 290 -26.02 4.59 25.43
N GLU A 291 -26.89 4.34 24.45
CA GLU A 291 -28.33 4.61 24.58
C GLU A 291 -29.03 3.66 25.55
N LEU A 292 -28.70 2.35 25.53
CA LEU A 292 -29.20 1.41 26.54
C LEU A 292 -28.72 1.78 27.94
N GLY A 293 -27.47 2.23 28.08
CA GLY A 293 -26.93 2.74 29.35
C GLY A 293 -27.71 3.94 29.86
N ARG A 294 -28.02 4.91 29.00
CA ARG A 294 -28.84 6.09 29.33
C ARG A 294 -30.26 5.70 29.72
N HIS A 295 -30.87 4.77 28.98
CA HIS A 295 -32.22 4.27 29.26
C HIS A 295 -32.29 3.60 30.64
N ARG A 296 -31.37 2.68 30.94
CA ARG A 296 -31.28 2.01 32.24
C ARG A 296 -31.00 2.97 33.39
N ALA A 297 -30.18 4.00 33.17
CA ALA A 297 -29.94 5.03 34.20
C ALA A 297 -31.20 5.86 34.51
N ARG A 298 -32.04 6.14 33.50
CA ARG A 298 -33.30 6.87 33.67
C ARG A 298 -34.38 6.03 34.37
N HIS A 299 -34.48 4.75 34.03
CA HIS A 299 -35.50 3.85 34.61
C HIS A 299 -35.04 3.14 35.89
N GLY A 300 -33.73 3.08 36.16
CA GLY A 300 -33.16 2.51 37.38
C GLY A 300 -33.25 3.40 38.63
N GLN A 301 -33.67 4.66 38.50
CA GLN A 301 -33.86 5.57 39.64
C GLN A 301 -35.23 5.46 40.33
N GLU A 302 -36.20 4.74 39.76
CA GLU A 302 -37.53 4.53 40.41
C GLU A 302 -37.56 3.36 41.41
N ALA A 303 -36.44 2.66 41.65
CA ALA A 303 -36.30 1.68 42.73
C ALA A 303 -35.70 2.31 44.01
N THR A 304 -36.20 3.46 44.45
CA THR A 304 -35.98 3.93 45.84
C THR A 304 -37.03 3.31 46.78
N GLY A 305 -36.97 1.99 46.90
CA GLY A 305 -37.53 1.24 48.02
C GLY A 305 -36.45 1.12 49.09
N SER A 306 -36.58 1.88 50.17
CA SER A 306 -35.75 1.80 51.38
C SER A 306 -35.70 0.35 51.89
N GLY A 307 -34.59 -0.34 51.63
CA GLY A 307 -34.30 -1.68 52.11
C GLY A 307 -32.85 -1.75 52.53
N SER A 308 -32.60 -1.49 53.81
CA SER A 308 -31.30 -1.68 54.45
C SER A 308 -30.89 -3.16 54.36
N GLY A 309 -30.02 -3.47 53.41
CA GLY A 309 -29.46 -4.80 53.16
C GLY A 309 -27.92 -4.75 53.16
N GLN A 310 -27.37 -5.33 54.22
CA GLN A 310 -25.99 -5.65 54.56
C GLN A 310 -25.03 -5.96 53.38
N PRO A 311 -23.75 -5.51 53.43
CA PRO A 311 -22.77 -5.80 52.38
C PRO A 311 -22.29 -7.26 52.48
N GLY A 312 -22.72 -8.07 51.51
CA GLY A 312 -22.26 -9.44 51.29
C GLY A 312 -21.11 -9.48 50.29
N ALA A 313 -19.98 -10.06 50.73
CA ALA A 313 -18.76 -10.23 49.96
C ALA A 313 -18.88 -11.26 48.83
N GLY A 314 -18.18 -10.99 47.73
CA GLY A 314 -17.55 -12.00 46.87
C GLY A 314 -18.38 -12.52 45.69
N TYR A 315 -18.02 -12.11 44.48
CA TYR A 315 -17.24 -12.94 43.55
C TYR A 315 -16.89 -12.12 42.31
N GLY A 316 -15.60 -11.99 42.00
CA GLY A 316 -15.11 -11.30 40.82
C GLY A 316 -15.41 -12.09 39.55
N GLY A 317 -16.20 -11.49 38.66
CA GLY A 317 -16.39 -11.93 37.29
C GLY A 317 -15.51 -11.10 36.36
N SER A 318 -14.49 -11.75 35.80
CA SER A 318 -13.57 -11.21 34.82
C SER A 318 -14.31 -10.83 33.53
N SER A 319 -14.49 -9.55 33.27
CA SER A 319 -14.90 -9.00 31.98
C SER A 319 -13.64 -8.63 31.20
N GLY A 320 -13.12 -9.60 30.44
CA GLY A 320 -12.04 -9.39 29.49
C GLY A 320 -12.55 -8.58 28.31
N SER A 321 -12.04 -7.36 28.17
CA SER A 321 -12.06 -6.58 26.94
C SER A 321 -11.22 -7.31 25.88
N GLY A 322 -11.88 -8.15 25.08
CA GLY A 322 -11.29 -8.79 23.91
C GLY A 322 -11.12 -7.77 22.79
N GLN A 323 -10.05 -7.00 22.87
CA GLN A 323 -9.50 -6.27 21.72
C GLN A 323 -9.03 -7.33 20.70
N PRO A 324 -9.46 -7.29 19.43
CA PRO A 324 -9.00 -8.24 18.44
C PRO A 324 -7.52 -7.99 18.17
N GLY A 325 -6.68 -8.77 18.81
CA GLY A 325 -5.27 -8.91 18.45
C GLY A 325 -5.19 -9.68 17.13
N PHE A 326 -4.53 -9.08 16.14
CA PHE A 326 -4.03 -9.77 14.96
C PHE A 326 -3.03 -10.84 15.44
N GLY A 327 -3.54 -12.05 15.68
CA GLY A 327 -2.74 -13.22 16.01
C GLY A 327 -2.26 -13.87 14.73
N GLY A 328 -0.98 -13.69 14.41
CA GLY A 328 -0.28 -14.54 13.46
C GLY A 328 -0.28 -15.97 13.96
N GLY A 329 -0.85 -16.88 13.16
CA GLY A 329 -0.89 -18.31 13.41
C GLY A 329 -0.21 -19.06 12.27
N GLN A 330 1.01 -19.49 12.58
CA GLN A 330 1.81 -20.64 12.09
C GLN A 330 1.54 -21.19 10.69
#